data_AF-A0A1Z8W0P4-F1
#
_entry.id   AF-A0A1Z8W0P4-F1
#
_cell.length_a   1.000
_cell.length_b   1.000
_cell.length_c   1.000
_cell.angle_alpha   90.00
_cell.angle_beta   90.00
_cell.angle_gamma   90.00
#
_symmetry.space_group_name_H-M   'P 1'
#
loop_
_entity.id
_entity.type
_entity.pdbx_description
1 polymer ?
#
loop_
_entity_poly.entity_id
_entity_poly.type
_entity_poly.pdbx_seq_one_letter_code
_entity_poly.pdbx_strand_id
1 'polypeptide(L)'
;MKYTKQDLFKIIGPEFFSAIFTKSNGEERKILAKLHVKDQKFFAGGELLGDRNHLLECIDVNVLKKVDDPKKAWRSIQLNNLISLKIKGVEHIKKGESHAQAA
;
A
#
# COMPACT_ATOMS: atom_id res chain seq x y z
N MET A 1 -5.71 -6.94 12.96
CA MET A 1 -5.78 -5.78 12.05
C MET A 1 -7.18 -5.75 11.45
N LYS A 2 -7.91 -4.62 11.51
CA LYS A 2 -9.35 -4.54 11.15
C LYS A 2 -9.65 -4.77 9.67
N TYR A 3 -8.64 -4.67 8.80
CA TYR A 3 -8.80 -4.80 7.35
C TYR A 3 -7.90 -5.90 6.81
N THR A 4 -8.46 -6.78 5.98
CA THR A 4 -7.68 -7.70 5.16
C THR A 4 -7.12 -6.98 3.92
N LYS A 5 -6.17 -7.60 3.22
CA LYS A 5 -5.71 -7.09 1.90
C LYS A 5 -6.89 -6.87 0.95
N GLN A 6 -7.84 -7.78 0.92
CA GLN A 6 -9.00 -7.70 0.03
C GLN A 6 -9.88 -6.50 0.36
N ASP A 7 -10.09 -6.20 1.65
CA ASP A 7 -10.85 -5.03 2.08
C ASP A 7 -10.16 -3.74 1.64
N LEU A 8 -8.85 -3.64 1.85
CA LEU A 8 -8.09 -2.47 1.42
C LEU A 8 -8.10 -2.29 -0.10
N PHE A 9 -8.00 -3.38 -0.86
CA PHE A 9 -8.10 -3.31 -2.31
C PHE A 9 -9.47 -2.79 -2.78
N LYS A 10 -10.56 -3.22 -2.13
CA LYS A 10 -11.92 -2.74 -2.43
C LYS A 10 -12.12 -1.29 -2.05
N ILE A 11 -11.63 -0.87 -0.87
CA ILE A 11 -11.79 0.49 -0.36
C ILE A 11 -10.99 1.49 -1.21
N ILE A 12 -9.74 1.16 -1.55
CA ILE A 12 -8.89 2.02 -2.37
C ILE A 12 -9.41 2.03 -3.82
N GLY A 13 -9.70 0.85 -4.39
CA GLY A 13 -10.18 0.73 -5.76
C GLY A 13 -9.24 1.43 -6.78
N PRO A 14 -9.78 2.20 -7.75
CA PRO A 14 -8.99 2.90 -8.75
C PRO A 14 -8.37 4.22 -8.24
N GLU A 15 -8.60 4.58 -6.98
CA GLU A 15 -8.29 5.89 -6.45
C GLU A 15 -6.83 6.03 -6.03
N PHE A 16 -6.39 7.28 -5.94
CA PHE A 16 -5.15 7.59 -5.23
C PHE A 16 -5.35 7.49 -3.72
N PHE A 17 -4.31 7.01 -3.05
CA PHE A 17 -4.24 6.96 -1.60
C PHE A 17 -2.91 7.52 -1.12
N SER A 18 -2.93 8.12 0.06
CA SER A 18 -1.71 8.45 0.80
C SER A 18 -1.49 7.38 1.85
N ALA A 19 -0.25 6.91 1.98
CA ALA A 19 0.13 5.96 3.01
C ALA A 19 1.33 6.47 3.79
N ILE A 20 1.33 6.20 5.10
CA ILE A 20 2.49 6.35 5.97
C ILE A 20 2.82 4.96 6.52
N PHE A 21 4.07 4.54 6.44
CA PHE A 21 4.51 3.22 6.92
C PHE A 21 5.95 3.25 7.42
N THR A 22 6.26 2.32 8.31
CA THR A 22 7.63 2.10 8.80
C THR A 22 8.40 1.21 7.84
N LYS A 23 9.57 1.65 7.38
CA LYS A 23 10.50 0.85 6.59
C LYS A 23 11.24 -0.17 7.47
N SER A 24 11.93 -1.11 6.85
CA SER A 24 12.77 -2.09 7.56
C SER A 24 13.88 -1.46 8.40
N ASN A 25 14.36 -0.26 8.03
CA ASN A 25 15.35 0.50 8.78
C ASN A 25 14.74 1.37 9.90
N GLY A 26 13.45 1.21 10.22
CA GLY A 26 12.76 1.96 11.27
C GLY A 26 12.29 3.36 10.86
N GLU A 27 12.71 3.87 9.71
CA GLU A 27 12.27 5.18 9.22
C GLU A 27 10.80 5.17 8.79
N GLU A 28 10.10 6.25 9.06
CA GLU A 28 8.77 6.48 8.50
C GLU A 28 8.88 7.02 7.07
N ARG A 29 8.02 6.51 6.19
CA ARG A 29 7.89 6.99 4.82
C ARG A 29 6.45 7.31 4.52
N LYS A 30 6.24 8.50 3.94
CA LYS A 30 4.97 8.93 3.36
C LYS A 30 5.03 8.82 1.84
N ILE A 31 4.00 8.26 1.23
CA ILE A 31 3.85 8.20 -0.23
C ILE A 31 2.45 8.62 -0.67
N LEU A 32 2.35 9.06 -1.93
CA LEU A 32 1.10 9.13 -2.68
C LEU A 32 1.14 8.02 -3.72
N ALA A 33 0.18 7.11 -3.66
CA ALA A 33 0.20 5.90 -4.47
C ALA A 33 -1.17 5.60 -5.08
N LYS A 34 -1.17 4.71 -6.06
CA LYS A 34 -2.37 4.06 -6.60
C LYS A 34 -2.17 2.55 -6.59
N LEU A 35 -3.25 1.77 -6.47
CA LEU A 35 -3.13 0.32 -6.55
C LEU A 35 -2.57 -0.11 -7.90
N HIS A 36 -1.80 -1.19 -7.87
CA HIS A 36 -1.43 -1.90 -9.07
C HIS A 36 -2.61 -2.74 -9.55
N VAL A 37 -3.01 -2.60 -10.83
CA VAL A 37 -4.11 -3.40 -11.40
C VAL A 37 -3.56 -4.78 -11.77
N LYS A 38 -4.17 -5.83 -11.23
CA LYS A 38 -3.75 -7.24 -11.30
C LYS A 38 -3.45 -7.73 -12.74
N ASP A 39 -4.15 -7.20 -13.74
CA ASP A 39 -4.02 -7.65 -15.14
C ASP A 39 -2.89 -6.97 -15.91
N GLN A 40 -2.28 -5.92 -15.33
CA GLN A 40 -1.08 -5.37 -15.91
C GLN A 40 0.11 -6.21 -15.43
N LYS A 41 0.53 -7.16 -16.27
CA LYS A 41 1.78 -7.93 -16.13
C LYS A 41 3.00 -7.01 -16.16
N PHE A 42 3.17 -6.13 -15.17
CA PHE A 42 4.34 -5.27 -15.05
C PHE A 42 5.61 -6.06 -14.70
N PHE A 43 5.44 -7.29 -14.21
CA PHE A 43 6.51 -8.23 -13.93
C PHE A 43 6.37 -9.47 -14.81
N ALA A 44 7.23 -9.54 -15.83
CA ALA A 44 7.67 -10.79 -16.45
C ALA A 44 8.93 -11.32 -15.73
N GLY A 45 9.04 -11.08 -14.42
CA GLY A 45 10.06 -11.68 -13.55
C GLY A 45 9.36 -12.74 -12.72
N GLY A 46 9.87 -13.97 -12.79
CA GLY A 46 9.20 -15.22 -12.41
C GLY A 46 8.40 -15.19 -11.11
N GLU A 47 7.41 -16.07 -11.04
CA GLU A 47 6.59 -16.32 -9.85
C GLU A 47 7.48 -16.41 -8.61
N LEU A 48 7.50 -15.34 -7.81
CA LEU A 48 7.99 -15.44 -6.44
C LEU A 48 6.96 -16.27 -5.67
N LEU A 49 7.31 -17.54 -5.43
CA LEU A 49 6.55 -18.59 -4.72
C LEU A 49 6.30 -18.28 -3.22
N GLY A 50 5.99 -17.03 -2.87
CA GLY A 50 5.77 -16.59 -1.49
C GLY A 50 4.37 -16.02 -1.27
N ASP A 51 3.81 -16.19 -0.07
CA ASP A 51 2.54 -15.58 0.31
C ASP A 51 2.65 -14.05 0.32
N ARG A 52 1.87 -13.37 -0.51
CA ARG A 52 1.84 -11.90 -0.66
C ARG A 52 0.60 -11.26 -0.04
N ASN A 53 -0.17 -12.02 0.75
CA ASN A 53 -1.38 -11.52 1.40
C ASN A 53 -1.08 -10.43 2.45
N HIS A 54 0.14 -10.41 2.98
CA HIS A 54 0.61 -9.40 3.91
C HIS A 54 1.16 -8.12 3.23
N LEU A 55 1.16 -8.06 1.89
CA LEU A 55 1.71 -6.95 1.10
C LEU A 55 0.61 -6.18 0.35
N LEU A 56 0.67 -4.85 0.45
CA LEU A 56 -0.04 -3.92 -0.41
C LEU A 56 0.88 -3.47 -1.55
N GLU A 57 0.55 -3.85 -2.77
CA GLU A 57 1.31 -3.52 -3.97
C GLU A 57 0.73 -2.29 -4.65
N CYS A 58 1.57 -1.30 -4.91
CA CYS A 58 1.14 -0.02 -5.41
C CYS A 58 2.24 0.69 -6.21
N ILE A 59 1.85 1.73 -6.93
CA ILE A 59 2.76 2.60 -7.67
C ILE A 59 2.86 3.93 -6.95
N ASP A 60 4.08 4.32 -6.56
CA ASP A 60 4.37 5.64 -5.99
C ASP A 60 4.38 6.69 -7.10
N VAL A 61 3.36 7.55 -7.09
CA VAL A 61 3.10 8.55 -8.12
C VAL A 61 4.19 9.62 -8.13
N ASN A 62 4.78 9.93 -6.98
CA ASN A 62 5.84 10.94 -6.88
C ASN A 62 7.14 10.45 -7.51
N VAL A 63 7.39 9.14 -7.45
CA VAL A 63 8.54 8.51 -8.09
C VAL A 63 8.26 8.30 -9.57
N LEU A 64 7.06 7.87 -9.94
CA LEU A 64 6.66 7.64 -11.34
C LEU A 64 6.90 8.87 -12.22
N LYS A 65 6.66 10.08 -11.68
CA LYS A 65 6.90 11.35 -12.38
C LYS A 65 8.38 11.69 -12.63
N LYS A 66 9.31 10.94 -12.02
CA LYS A 66 10.76 11.23 -12.01
C LYS A 66 11.60 10.14 -12.66
N VAL A 67 10.97 9.07 -13.13
CA VAL A 67 11.65 7.89 -13.67
C VAL A 67 11.14 7.58 -15.07
N ASP A 68 12.03 7.22 -15.97
CA ASP A 68 11.66 6.83 -17.34
C ASP A 68 11.08 5.41 -17.39
N ASP A 69 11.48 4.55 -16.45
CA ASP A 69 10.94 3.21 -16.28
C ASP A 69 9.92 3.18 -15.13
N PRO A 70 8.61 3.03 -15.43
CA PRO A 70 7.56 2.93 -14.43
C PRO A 70 7.76 1.84 -13.38
N LYS A 71 8.53 0.78 -13.69
CA LYS A 71 8.85 -0.29 -12.73
C LYS A 71 9.60 0.23 -11.52
N LYS A 72 10.41 1.29 -11.66
CA LYS A 72 11.15 1.92 -10.54
C LYS A 72 10.23 2.60 -9.53
N ALA A 73 8.98 2.91 -9.90
CA ALA A 73 7.98 3.51 -9.03
C ALA A 73 7.17 2.47 -8.24
N TRP A 74 7.31 1.18 -8.54
CA TRP A 74 6.59 0.13 -7.83
C TRP A 74 7.04 0.00 -6.37
N ARG A 75 6.09 -0.21 -5.47
CA ARG A 75 6.31 -0.40 -4.04
C ARG A 75 5.49 -1.56 -3.51
N SER A 76 6.10 -2.33 -2.62
CA SER A 76 5.41 -3.24 -1.72
C SER A 76 5.44 -2.68 -0.31
N ILE A 77 4.27 -2.53 0.30
CA ILE A 77 4.12 -2.06 1.67
C ILE A 77 3.63 -3.23 2.50
N GLN A 78 4.36 -3.58 3.56
CA GLN A 78 3.87 -4.56 4.53
C GLN A 78 2.70 -3.97 5.30
N LEU A 79 1.56 -4.68 5.31
CA LEU A 79 0.34 -4.22 5.97
C LEU A 79 0.57 -3.97 7.47
N ASN A 80 1.35 -4.81 8.14
CA ASN A 80 1.69 -4.65 9.57
C ASN A 80 2.51 -3.39 9.88
N ASN A 81 3.19 -2.84 8.87
CA ASN A 81 4.01 -1.64 9.02
C ASN A 81 3.24 -0.37 8.66
N LEU A 82 1.98 -0.48 8.24
CA LEU A 82 1.15 0.65 7.87
C LEU A 82 0.78 1.44 9.13
N ILE A 83 1.17 2.71 9.15
CA ILE A 83 0.85 3.67 10.21
C ILE A 83 -0.45 4.38 9.87
N SER A 84 -0.59 4.86 8.63
CA SER A 84 -1.81 5.54 8.19
C SER A 84 -2.13 5.21 6.74
N LEU A 85 -3.42 5.13 6.43
CA LEU A 85 -3.93 5.02 5.07
C LEU A 85 -5.08 6.01 4.88
N LYS A 86 -4.89 6.95 3.97
CA LYS A 86 -5.86 8.00 3.66
C LYS A 86 -6.28 7.94 2.20
N ILE A 87 -7.58 7.88 1.95
CA ILE A 87 -8.19 7.74 0.62
C ILE A 87 -9.22 8.86 0.49
N LYS A 88 -9.14 9.67 -0.57
CA LYS A 88 -10.06 10.82 -0.79
C LYS A 88 -10.26 11.75 0.43
N GLY A 89 -9.23 11.94 1.24
CA GLY A 89 -9.33 12.78 2.44
C GLY A 89 -9.86 12.06 3.69
N VAL A 90 -10.30 10.80 3.60
CA VAL A 90 -10.77 9.98 4.72
C VAL A 90 -9.64 9.07 5.20
N GLU A 91 -9.36 9.09 6.49
CA GLU A 91 -8.36 8.19 7.11
C GLU A 91 -9.04 6.86 7.49
N HIS A 92 -8.60 5.77 6.85
CA HIS A 92 -9.17 4.43 7.04
C HIS A 92 -8.35 3.58 8.01
N ILE A 93 -7.05 3.83 8.10
CA ILE A 93 -6.13 3.17 9.03
C ILE A 93 -5.35 4.26 9.76
N LYS A 94 -5.20 4.09 11.08
CA LYS A 94 -4.32 4.86 11.94
C LYS A 94 -3.76 3.97 13.05
N LYS A 95 -2.44 3.77 13.07
CA LYS A 95 -1.75 2.99 14.10
C LYS A 95 -1.72 3.83 15.38
N GLY A 96 -2.30 3.30 16.45
CA GLY A 96 -2.53 4.01 17.72
C GLY A 96 -4.00 4.14 18.11
N GLU A 97 -4.94 3.91 17.19
CA GLU A 97 -6.33 3.71 17.57
C GLU A 97 -6.55 2.23 17.94
N SER A 98 -6.32 1.91 19.21
CA SER A 98 -6.97 0.78 19.84
C SER A 98 -8.47 1.10 19.91
N HIS A 99 -9.20 0.81 18.83
CA HIS A 99 -10.64 0.67 18.94
C HIS A 99 -10.88 -0.65 19.67
N ALA A 100 -10.77 -0.61 21.00
CA ALA A 100 -11.45 -1.53 21.88
C ALA A 100 -12.93 -1.44 21.50
N GLN A 101 -13.36 -2.38 20.68
CA GLN A 101 -14.76 -2.55 20.37
C GLN A 101 -15.38 -3.05 21.67
N ALA A 102 -16.08 -2.15 22.36
CA ALA A 102 -16.91 -2.49 23.50
C ALA A 102 -17.85 -3.62 23.09
N ALA A 103 -17.73 -4.74 23.79
CA ALA A 103 -18.74 -5.77 23.94
C ALA A 103 -18.66 -6.24 25.39
#